data_AF-A0A0G1C9C5-F1
#
_entry.id   AF-A0A0G1C9C5-F1
#
_cell.length_a   1.000
_cell.length_b   1.000
_cell.length_c   1.000
_cell.angle_alpha   90.00
_cell.angle_beta   90.00
_cell.angle_gamma   90.00
#
_symmetry.space_group_name_H-M   'P 1'
#
loop_
_entity.id
_entity.type
_entity.pdbx_description
1 polymer ?
#
loop_
_entity_poly.entity_id
_entity_poly.type
_entity_poly.pdbx_seq_one_letter_code
_entity_poly.pdbx_strand_id
1 'polypeptide(L)'
;MASETRKCQNCKSDFIIEPEDFRFYEKISVPPPTWCPECRVVRRMVFRNERALYKRKCDFSKKEIISQYHADILFPVYETRIVYSDDWEPPYLDYDPTKSFFEQLAQLSNIVPRPALLTDVTSIEHNSLYQNAASRNKNCYMVFASGDNEQCLYGSNVDYSKDCIENFFIRDCELCHKCIDCIKSYKLYFSQDCQECTESYFLYDCRNCNNCFGCVGLRNKSYCYFNQQCSKKEYENMLGGALKSLTTSKKSFESFRLKYPHRFSSIKNSTNIKGNFIFNSRNIKNSFMIYDCEDCKNCYKLVAGKSCHDVSDWGDPGELCYESITVGKNAYQCLFSNNCWPGCSDIQYCNTCSVSNNLFACIGLRNKSYCILNKQYTKEEYEALLPRII
;
A
#
# COMPACT_ATOMS: atom_id res chain seq x y z
N MET A 1 19.52 -26.02 7.75
CA MET A 1 18.94 -26.38 9.07
C MET A 1 17.71 -27.25 8.83
N ALA A 2 17.25 -28.00 9.84
CA ALA A 2 15.94 -28.67 9.79
C ALA A 2 14.82 -27.67 10.14
N SER A 3 13.55 -28.06 9.97
CA SER A 3 12.41 -27.26 10.46
C SER A 3 12.39 -27.24 12.00
N GLU A 4 12.06 -26.09 12.59
CA GLU A 4 12.01 -25.88 14.04
C GLU A 4 10.63 -25.38 14.47
N THR A 5 10.02 -26.01 15.47
CA THR A 5 8.77 -25.53 16.09
C THR A 5 9.09 -24.67 17.31
N ARG A 6 8.60 -23.42 17.34
CA ARG A 6 8.78 -22.47 18.43
C ARG A 6 7.45 -22.03 19.03
N LYS A 7 7.47 -21.63 20.31
CA LYS A 7 6.34 -20.91 20.94
C LYS A 7 6.43 -19.40 20.67
N CYS A 8 5.34 -18.82 20.19
CA CYS A 8 5.20 -17.38 20.01
C CYS A 8 5.26 -16.65 21.36
N GLN A 9 6.16 -15.69 21.52
CA GLN A 9 6.26 -14.89 22.75
C GLN A 9 4.98 -14.09 23.07
N ASN A 10 4.22 -13.68 22.05
CA ASN A 10 2.96 -12.95 22.22
C ASN A 10 1.78 -13.89 22.54
N CYS A 11 1.26 -14.62 21.55
CA CYS A 11 0.06 -15.45 21.70
C CYS A 11 0.27 -16.85 22.32
N LYS A 12 1.51 -17.25 22.60
CA LYS A 12 1.91 -18.57 23.15
C LYS A 12 1.62 -19.80 22.26
N SER A 13 0.94 -19.62 21.12
CA SER A 13 0.76 -20.65 20.08
C SER A 13 2.09 -21.11 19.50
N ASP A 14 2.12 -22.37 19.05
CA ASP A 14 3.25 -22.93 18.32
C ASP A 14 3.27 -22.44 16.86
N PHE A 15 4.46 -22.19 16.32
CA PHE A 15 4.69 -21.84 14.91
C PHE A 15 5.97 -22.50 14.40
N ILE A 16 6.03 -22.75 13.09
CA ILE A 16 7.16 -23.44 12.44
C ILE A 16 8.04 -22.42 11.73
N ILE A 17 9.36 -22.57 11.88
CA ILE A 17 10.39 -21.91 11.08
C ILE A 17 10.97 -22.98 10.14
N GLU A 18 10.87 -22.74 8.84
CA GLU A 18 11.29 -23.70 7.81
C GLU A 18 12.79 -23.57 7.46
N PRO A 19 13.42 -24.59 6.87
CA PRO A 19 14.83 -24.54 6.43
C PRO A 19 15.19 -23.35 5.51
N GLU A 20 14.26 -22.88 4.69
CA GLU A 20 14.38 -21.65 3.89
C GLU A 20 14.27 -20.37 4.72
N ASP A 21 13.46 -20.34 5.79
CA ASP A 21 13.31 -19.16 6.64
C ASP A 21 14.62 -18.90 7.39
N PHE A 22 15.27 -19.96 7.90
CA PHE A 22 16.61 -19.85 8.51
C PHE A 22 17.64 -19.26 7.55
N ARG A 23 17.67 -19.75 6.30
CA ARG A 23 18.55 -19.21 5.25
C ARG A 23 18.24 -17.75 4.92
N PHE A 24 16.98 -17.34 5.01
CA PHE A 24 16.60 -15.94 4.86
C PHE A 24 17.14 -15.08 6.02
N TYR A 25 16.92 -15.47 7.27
CA TYR A 25 17.38 -14.71 8.44
C TYR A 25 18.91 -14.63 8.53
N GLU A 26 19.60 -15.71 8.18
CA GLU A 26 21.06 -15.77 8.02
C GLU A 26 21.54 -14.81 6.91
N LYS A 27 20.86 -14.79 5.75
CA LYS A 27 21.17 -13.88 4.62
C LYS A 27 21.03 -12.40 4.95
N ILE A 28 20.18 -12.02 5.91
CA ILE A 28 19.99 -10.62 6.34
C ILE A 28 20.62 -10.28 7.70
N SER A 29 21.41 -11.18 8.28
CA SER A 29 22.12 -10.99 9.56
C SER A 29 21.21 -10.65 10.76
N VAL A 30 20.01 -11.25 10.86
CA VAL A 30 19.10 -11.06 12.01
C VAL A 30 18.76 -12.38 12.71
N PRO A 31 18.41 -12.38 14.02
CA PRO A 31 17.93 -13.58 14.68
C PRO A 31 16.56 -14.03 14.11
N PRO A 32 16.30 -15.36 14.00
CA PRO A 32 14.99 -15.86 13.60
C PRO A 32 13.90 -15.45 14.60
N PRO A 33 12.65 -15.25 14.16
CA PRO A 33 11.60 -14.58 14.93
C PRO A 33 11.23 -15.32 16.22
N THR A 34 10.78 -14.53 17.18
CA THR A 34 10.18 -15.01 18.44
C THR A 34 8.65 -14.89 18.45
N TRP A 35 8.06 -14.27 17.41
CA TRP A 35 6.61 -14.06 17.26
C TRP A 35 6.12 -14.76 15.98
N CYS A 36 4.94 -15.39 16.04
CA CYS A 36 4.30 -16.01 14.87
C CYS A 36 3.84 -14.95 13.85
N PRO A 37 3.68 -15.29 12.56
CA PRO A 37 3.36 -14.35 11.49
C PRO A 37 2.15 -13.46 11.79
N GLU A 38 1.09 -14.01 12.37
CA GLU A 38 -0.16 -13.31 12.70
C GLU A 38 0.08 -12.23 13.76
N CYS A 39 0.85 -12.54 14.80
CA CYS A 39 1.22 -11.56 15.84
C CYS A 39 2.11 -10.45 15.26
N ARG A 40 2.97 -10.78 14.29
CA ARG A 40 3.79 -9.78 13.59
C ARG A 40 2.92 -8.88 12.70
N VAL A 41 1.90 -9.41 12.01
CA VAL A 41 0.89 -8.59 11.29
C VAL A 41 0.22 -7.59 12.24
N VAL A 42 -0.31 -8.04 13.37
CA VAL A 42 -0.96 -7.16 14.35
C VAL A 42 -0.01 -6.06 14.82
N ARG A 43 1.23 -6.42 15.20
CA ARG A 43 2.28 -5.49 15.63
C ARG A 43 2.61 -4.40 14.60
N ARG A 44 2.50 -4.71 13.30
CA ARG A 44 2.70 -3.71 12.23
C ARG A 44 1.51 -2.78 12.09
N MET A 45 0.30 -3.34 12.06
CA MET A 45 -0.91 -2.61 11.73
C MET A 45 -1.28 -1.51 12.74
N VAL A 46 -0.79 -1.57 14.00
CA VAL A 46 -1.00 -0.48 14.99
C VAL A 46 -0.40 0.86 14.56
N PHE A 47 0.58 0.86 13.64
CA PHE A 47 1.26 2.07 13.16
C PHE A 47 0.63 2.68 11.89
N ARG A 48 -0.37 2.03 11.28
CA ARG A 48 -1.04 2.51 10.06
C ARG A 48 -2.42 3.10 10.38
N ASN A 49 -2.55 4.42 10.25
CA ASN A 49 -3.86 5.06 10.12
C ASN A 49 -4.05 5.54 8.68
N GLU A 50 -4.97 4.92 7.95
CA GLU A 50 -5.31 5.32 6.58
C GLU A 50 -6.54 6.24 6.53
N ARG A 51 -7.51 6.09 7.44
CA ARG A 51 -8.90 6.56 7.24
C ARG A 51 -9.46 7.47 8.32
N ALA A 52 -8.87 7.51 9.51
CA ALA A 52 -9.32 8.39 10.58
C ALA A 52 -8.66 9.76 10.47
N LEU A 53 -9.42 10.77 10.04
CA LEU A 53 -8.97 12.15 9.94
C LEU A 53 -9.60 12.98 11.06
N TYR A 54 -8.77 13.80 11.70
CA TYR A 54 -9.11 14.65 12.84
C TYR A 54 -8.85 16.12 12.50
N LYS A 55 -9.67 17.01 13.05
CA LYS A 55 -9.34 18.43 13.14
C LYS A 55 -8.49 18.65 14.40
N ARG A 56 -7.33 19.31 14.26
CA ARG A 56 -6.52 19.77 15.39
C ARG A 56 -5.87 21.11 15.07
N LYS A 57 -5.18 21.71 16.05
CA LYS A 57 -4.25 22.82 15.78
C LYS A 57 -2.88 22.27 15.42
N CYS A 58 -2.19 22.94 14.49
CA CYS A 58 -0.79 22.70 14.18
C CYS A 58 0.08 23.17 15.35
N ASP A 59 1.02 22.34 15.81
CA ASP A 59 1.85 22.69 16.97
C ASP A 59 2.90 23.77 16.68
N PHE A 60 3.28 23.95 15.41
CA PHE A 60 4.09 25.09 14.94
C PHE A 60 3.23 26.35 14.73
N SER A 61 2.40 26.38 13.68
CA SER A 61 1.68 27.58 13.21
C SER A 61 0.43 27.96 14.01
N LYS A 62 -0.06 27.08 14.89
CA LYS A 62 -1.32 27.19 15.66
C LYS A 62 -2.62 27.26 14.82
N LYS A 63 -2.54 27.15 13.49
CA LYS A 63 -3.68 27.09 12.57
C LYS A 63 -4.48 25.80 12.75
N GLU A 64 -5.78 25.81 12.41
CA GLU A 64 -6.58 24.57 12.30
C GLU A 64 -6.15 23.76 11.07
N ILE A 65 -5.97 22.46 11.25
CA ILE A 65 -5.46 21.52 10.24
C ILE A 65 -6.23 20.21 10.28
N ILE A 66 -6.24 19.50 9.15
CA ILE A 66 -6.64 18.09 9.06
C ILE A 66 -5.41 17.22 9.35
N SER A 67 -5.57 16.19 10.17
CA SER A 67 -4.48 15.32 10.63
C SER A 67 -4.92 13.87 10.77
N GLN A 68 -4.01 12.93 10.53
CA GLN A 68 -4.15 11.51 10.89
C GLN A 68 -3.99 11.23 12.40
N TYR A 69 -3.70 12.26 13.20
CA TYR A 69 -3.45 12.15 14.64
C TYR A 69 -4.49 12.91 15.45
N HIS A 70 -5.06 12.24 16.46
CA HIS A 70 -5.92 12.87 17.47
C HIS A 70 -5.16 13.96 18.25
N ALA A 71 -5.86 14.83 18.99
CA ALA A 71 -5.21 15.88 19.79
C ALA A 71 -4.26 15.31 20.87
N ASP A 72 -4.66 14.22 21.52
CA ASP A 72 -4.03 13.66 22.74
C ASP A 72 -2.76 12.83 22.51
N ILE A 73 -2.14 12.90 21.32
CA ILE A 73 -0.88 12.18 21.07
C ILE A 73 0.32 12.92 21.69
N LEU A 74 1.39 12.18 21.99
CA LEU A 74 2.51 12.68 22.81
C LEU A 74 3.50 13.61 22.09
N PHE A 75 3.50 13.62 20.76
CA PHE A 75 4.50 14.28 19.90
C PHE A 75 3.93 15.51 19.18
N PRO A 76 4.75 16.48 18.76
CA PRO A 76 4.27 17.61 17.97
C PRO A 76 3.74 17.17 16.60
N VAL A 77 2.68 17.83 16.10
CA VAL A 77 2.15 17.61 14.74
C VAL A 77 2.15 18.93 13.98
N TYR A 78 2.91 18.96 12.89
CA TYR A 78 3.06 20.13 12.04
C TYR A 78 2.30 19.94 10.73
N GLU A 79 1.88 21.04 10.10
CA GLU A 79 1.40 21.02 8.71
C GLU A 79 2.44 20.32 7.83
N THR A 80 1.99 19.41 6.95
CA THR A 80 2.90 18.64 6.08
C THR A 80 3.83 19.55 5.26
N ARG A 81 3.36 20.74 4.85
CA ARG A 81 4.21 21.75 4.18
C ARG A 81 5.34 22.29 5.08
N ILE A 82 5.09 22.49 6.36
CA ILE A 82 6.08 22.96 7.34
C ILE A 82 7.09 21.84 7.63
N VAL A 83 6.65 20.57 7.71
CA VAL A 83 7.58 19.43 7.86
C VAL A 83 8.59 19.34 6.72
N TYR A 84 8.24 19.83 5.52
CA TYR A 84 9.11 19.87 4.35
C TYR A 84 9.75 21.25 4.06
N SER A 85 9.54 22.28 4.89
CA SER A 85 10.24 23.57 4.78
C SER A 85 11.51 23.62 5.66
N ASP A 86 12.28 24.70 5.55
CA ASP A 86 13.48 24.93 6.34
C ASP A 86 13.21 25.85 7.57
N ASP A 87 11.94 25.99 7.96
CA ASP A 87 11.51 26.87 9.06
C ASP A 87 11.78 26.31 10.47
N TRP A 88 12.33 25.09 10.59
CA TRP A 88 12.56 24.40 11.86
C TRP A 88 13.70 23.38 11.77
N GLU A 89 14.40 23.18 12.90
CA GLU A 89 15.46 22.19 13.05
C GLU A 89 14.95 20.91 13.76
N PRO A 90 15.30 19.70 13.29
CA PRO A 90 14.97 18.46 13.98
C PRO A 90 15.64 18.35 15.36
N PRO A 91 14.89 18.02 16.43
CA PRO A 91 15.51 17.80 17.74
C PRO A 91 16.34 16.51 17.74
N TYR A 92 17.39 16.51 18.58
CA TYR A 92 18.30 15.40 18.81
C TYR A 92 18.51 15.15 20.31
N LEU A 93 19.08 13.99 20.65
CA LEU A 93 19.56 13.67 22.00
C LEU A 93 21.02 13.23 21.92
N ASP A 94 21.81 13.59 22.93
CA ASP A 94 23.13 12.98 23.14
C ASP A 94 22.97 11.55 23.67
N TYR A 95 23.74 10.61 23.11
CA TYR A 95 23.70 9.21 23.56
C TYR A 95 24.33 9.04 24.95
N ASP A 96 23.54 8.53 25.88
CA ASP A 96 23.92 8.20 27.24
C ASP A 96 24.08 6.67 27.40
N PRO A 97 25.31 6.15 27.61
CA PRO A 97 25.56 4.72 27.76
C PRO A 97 25.09 4.15 29.11
N THR A 98 24.62 4.99 30.04
CA THR A 98 24.06 4.54 31.34
C THR A 98 22.58 4.17 31.27
N LYS A 99 21.89 4.49 30.16
CA LYS A 99 20.46 4.24 29.93
C LYS A 99 20.23 3.23 28.81
N SER A 100 19.06 2.60 28.79
CA SER A 100 18.69 1.76 27.65
C SER A 100 18.59 2.59 26.37
N PHE A 101 19.08 2.05 25.26
CA PHE A 101 18.98 2.70 23.96
C PHE A 101 17.51 2.95 23.54
N PHE A 102 16.62 1.98 23.80
CA PHE A 102 15.22 2.08 23.44
C PHE A 102 14.44 3.10 24.29
N GLU A 103 14.86 3.37 25.52
CA GLU A 103 14.28 4.44 26.35
C GLU A 103 14.61 5.82 25.76
N GLN A 104 15.86 6.03 25.33
CA GLN A 104 16.30 7.26 24.67
C GLN A 104 15.61 7.45 23.31
N LEU A 105 15.46 6.36 22.54
CA LEU A 105 14.71 6.38 21.27
C LEU A 105 13.22 6.71 21.49
N ALA A 106 12.59 6.19 22.55
CA ALA A 106 11.22 6.53 22.91
C ALA A 106 11.06 8.01 23.32
N GLN A 107 12.02 8.57 24.06
CA GLN A 107 12.05 9.99 24.39
C GLN A 107 12.15 10.85 23.12
N LEU A 108 13.07 10.52 22.20
CA LEU A 108 13.20 11.21 20.91
C LEU A 108 11.89 11.16 20.09
N SER A 109 11.22 10.00 20.09
CA SER A 109 9.93 9.78 19.39
C SER A 109 8.77 10.66 19.86
N ASN A 110 8.87 11.20 21.08
CA ASN A 110 7.88 12.11 21.68
C ASN A 110 8.21 13.59 21.47
N ILE A 111 9.42 13.95 21.03
CA ILE A 111 9.79 15.36 20.77
C ILE A 111 9.93 15.69 19.29
N VAL A 112 10.20 14.70 18.42
CA VAL A 112 10.28 14.92 16.97
C VAL A 112 8.88 15.18 16.37
N PRO A 113 8.68 16.29 15.64
CA PRO A 113 7.42 16.57 14.96
C PRO A 113 7.07 15.55 13.88
N ARG A 114 5.77 15.27 13.70
CA ARG A 114 5.25 14.41 12.63
C ARG A 114 4.38 15.19 11.64
N PRO A 115 4.39 14.85 10.33
CA PRO A 115 3.51 15.48 9.36
C PRO A 115 2.05 15.13 9.64
N ALA A 116 1.20 16.15 9.61
CA ALA A 116 -0.24 15.99 9.84
C ALA A 116 -0.87 14.92 8.94
N LEU A 117 -0.46 14.86 7.67
CA LEU A 117 -0.89 13.89 6.66
C LEU A 117 0.32 13.31 5.93
N LEU A 118 0.29 12.02 5.63
CA LEU A 118 1.23 11.33 4.73
C LEU A 118 0.84 11.63 3.27
N THR A 119 1.31 12.77 2.77
CA THR A 119 1.09 13.24 1.40
C THR A 119 2.20 14.19 0.97
N ASP A 120 2.27 14.50 -0.33
CA ASP A 120 3.22 15.47 -0.88
C ASP A 120 2.66 16.90 -0.85
N VAL A 121 3.55 17.90 -0.89
CA VAL A 121 3.17 19.33 -0.83
C VAL A 121 2.29 19.73 -2.02
N THR A 122 2.62 19.26 -3.22
CA THR A 122 1.94 19.57 -4.47
C THR A 122 0.48 19.12 -4.45
N SER A 123 0.17 17.97 -3.85
CA SER A 123 -1.20 17.51 -3.62
C SER A 123 -2.04 18.48 -2.78
N ILE A 124 -1.43 19.07 -1.75
CA ILE A 124 -2.11 20.05 -0.87
C ILE A 124 -2.30 21.37 -1.61
N GLU A 125 -1.34 21.79 -2.44
CA GLU A 125 -1.43 22.99 -3.29
C GLU A 125 -2.52 22.85 -4.36
N HIS A 126 -2.67 21.65 -4.92
CA HIS A 126 -3.73 21.29 -5.85
C HIS A 126 -5.07 20.94 -5.16
N ASN A 127 -5.44 21.64 -4.09
CA ASN A 127 -6.78 21.57 -3.47
C ASN A 127 -7.22 20.17 -3.00
N SER A 128 -6.29 19.26 -2.70
CA SER A 128 -6.60 17.90 -2.22
C SER A 128 -6.33 17.78 -0.72
N LEU A 129 -7.16 18.43 0.11
CA LEU A 129 -6.91 18.64 1.55
C LEU A 129 -7.36 17.50 2.47
N TYR A 130 -8.22 16.60 1.99
CA TYR A 130 -8.83 15.52 2.78
C TYR A 130 -8.36 14.16 2.26
N GLN A 131 -7.10 13.80 2.51
CA GLN A 131 -6.49 12.53 2.08
C GLN A 131 -5.42 12.07 3.08
N ASN A 132 -5.07 10.79 3.08
CA ASN A 132 -3.89 10.28 3.77
C ASN A 132 -3.29 9.08 3.03
N ALA A 133 -1.99 8.84 3.21
CA ALA A 133 -1.22 7.80 2.53
C ALA A 133 -1.40 7.82 0.99
N ALA A 134 -1.33 9.02 0.40
CA ALA A 134 -1.61 9.27 -1.00
C ALA A 134 -0.78 10.45 -1.54
N SER A 135 -0.43 10.42 -2.83
CA SER A 135 0.36 11.46 -3.48
C SER A 135 -0.11 11.74 -4.91
N ARG A 136 0.37 12.85 -5.50
CA ARG A 136 0.13 13.27 -6.89
C ARG A 136 -1.35 13.46 -7.22
N ASN A 137 -2.09 14.12 -6.32
CA ASN A 137 -3.55 14.31 -6.40
C ASN A 137 -3.94 15.78 -6.64
N LYS A 138 -4.92 16.02 -7.52
CA LYS A 138 -5.42 17.37 -7.86
C LYS A 138 -6.94 17.43 -7.80
N ASN A 139 -7.51 18.36 -7.01
CA ASN A 139 -8.95 18.50 -6.77
C ASN A 139 -9.62 17.21 -6.22
N CYS A 140 -8.93 16.46 -5.35
CA CYS A 140 -9.42 15.18 -4.81
C CYS A 140 -9.98 15.29 -3.38
N TYR A 141 -10.98 14.46 -3.05
CA TYR A 141 -11.61 14.40 -1.73
C TYR A 141 -11.80 12.94 -1.25
N MET A 142 -11.02 12.56 -0.24
CA MET A 142 -11.04 11.26 0.46
C MET A 142 -10.86 10.03 -0.46
N VAL A 143 -9.65 9.95 -1.04
CA VAL A 143 -9.11 8.76 -1.72
C VAL A 143 -7.96 8.17 -0.90
N PHE A 144 -7.93 6.84 -0.74
CA PHE A 144 -7.05 6.15 0.20
C PHE A 144 -6.21 5.05 -0.50
N ALA A 145 -4.93 5.40 -0.77
CA ALA A 145 -3.88 4.71 -1.54
C ALA A 145 -4.01 4.79 -3.09
N SER A 146 -3.08 5.50 -3.77
CA SER A 146 -3.39 6.34 -4.96
C SER A 146 -2.21 6.67 -5.94
N GLY A 147 -2.50 6.96 -7.23
CA GLY A 147 -1.68 7.78 -8.18
C GLY A 147 -1.97 7.55 -9.69
N ASP A 148 -2.29 8.52 -10.55
CA ASP A 148 -1.95 9.95 -10.62
C ASP A 148 -3.22 10.77 -10.95
N ASN A 149 -3.93 11.26 -9.93
CA ASN A 149 -5.38 11.46 -10.06
C ASN A 149 -5.82 12.93 -10.03
N GLU A 150 -6.73 13.30 -10.94
CA GLU A 150 -7.37 14.63 -11.00
C GLU A 150 -8.91 14.50 -10.82
N GLN A 151 -9.53 15.39 -10.02
CA GLN A 151 -10.98 15.51 -9.74
C GLN A 151 -11.70 14.25 -9.19
N CYS A 152 -11.14 13.55 -8.20
CA CYS A 152 -11.71 12.28 -7.68
C CYS A 152 -12.35 12.37 -6.29
N LEU A 153 -13.54 11.78 -6.12
CA LEU A 153 -14.28 11.64 -4.85
C LEU A 153 -15.13 10.35 -4.92
N TYR A 154 -14.97 9.29 -4.13
CA TYR A 154 -14.20 8.94 -2.94
C TYR A 154 -13.76 7.47 -3.14
N GLY A 155 -12.73 6.94 -2.47
CA GLY A 155 -12.49 5.47 -2.42
C GLY A 155 -11.05 4.96 -2.44
N SER A 156 -10.87 3.66 -2.64
CA SER A 156 -9.58 2.94 -2.47
C SER A 156 -9.54 1.64 -3.31
N ASN A 157 -8.40 1.11 -3.78
CA ASN A 157 -7.10 1.73 -4.09
C ASN A 157 -7.11 2.22 -5.55
N VAL A 158 -6.33 3.25 -5.91
CA VAL A 158 -6.67 4.11 -7.05
C VAL A 158 -5.49 4.66 -7.87
N ASP A 159 -5.10 3.97 -8.94
CA ASP A 159 -4.12 4.48 -9.93
C ASP A 159 -4.74 4.66 -11.35
N TYR A 160 -4.12 5.42 -12.26
CA TYR A 160 -4.73 5.93 -13.52
C TYR A 160 -6.18 6.48 -13.35
N SER A 161 -6.37 7.75 -13.02
CA SER A 161 -7.73 8.32 -12.88
C SER A 161 -7.88 9.75 -13.39
N LYS A 162 -9.10 10.05 -13.85
CA LYS A 162 -9.64 11.41 -13.93
C LYS A 162 -11.16 11.43 -13.68
N ASP A 163 -11.62 12.45 -12.95
CA ASP A 163 -13.02 12.84 -12.76
C ASP A 163 -13.96 11.71 -12.22
N CYS A 164 -13.57 11.05 -11.10
CA CYS A 164 -14.15 9.75 -10.66
C CYS A 164 -15.09 9.78 -9.42
N ILE A 165 -16.27 9.14 -9.53
CA ILE A 165 -17.31 8.94 -8.48
C ILE A 165 -18.17 7.68 -8.81
N GLU A 166 -18.46 6.68 -7.95
CA GLU A 166 -18.10 6.33 -6.56
C GLU A 166 -17.18 5.08 -6.59
N ASN A 167 -16.14 4.94 -5.73
CA ASN A 167 -15.02 4.05 -6.06
C ASN A 167 -14.69 2.89 -5.09
N PHE A 168 -14.48 1.71 -5.67
CA PHE A 168 -13.70 0.60 -5.09
C PHE A 168 -13.22 -0.34 -6.22
N PHE A 169 -11.89 -0.40 -6.47
CA PHE A 169 -11.11 -1.01 -7.58
C PHE A 169 -10.67 -0.07 -8.68
N ILE A 170 -9.41 0.39 -8.65
CA ILE A 170 -8.90 1.28 -9.71
C ILE A 170 -7.40 1.04 -10.01
N ARG A 171 -7.14 0.66 -11.28
CA ARG A 171 -5.88 0.86 -12.01
C ARG A 171 -6.09 0.77 -13.55
N ASP A 172 -6.80 1.75 -14.17
CA ASP A 172 -6.90 2.09 -15.64
C ASP A 172 -8.26 2.81 -15.99
N CYS A 173 -8.49 4.09 -15.65
CA CYS A 173 -9.85 4.69 -15.73
C CYS A 173 -10.02 6.18 -16.13
N GLU A 174 -11.06 6.45 -16.93
CA GLU A 174 -11.90 7.67 -16.89
C GLU A 174 -13.40 7.28 -17.07
N LEU A 175 -14.32 7.94 -16.36
CA LEU A 175 -15.79 7.79 -16.43
C LEU A 175 -16.38 6.37 -16.25
N CYS A 176 -15.89 5.59 -15.27
CA CYS A 176 -16.51 4.31 -14.86
C CYS A 176 -17.34 4.46 -13.57
N HIS A 177 -18.41 3.68 -13.41
CA HIS A 177 -19.26 3.72 -12.19
C HIS A 177 -19.51 2.32 -11.61
N LYS A 178 -19.24 2.14 -10.31
CA LYS A 178 -19.43 0.89 -9.55
C LYS A 178 -18.83 -0.34 -10.24
N CYS A 179 -17.60 -0.19 -10.75
CA CYS A 179 -16.86 -1.26 -11.40
C CYS A 179 -15.83 -1.90 -10.46
N ILE A 180 -15.39 -3.12 -10.79
CA ILE A 180 -14.59 -4.02 -9.97
C ILE A 180 -13.52 -4.65 -10.88
N ASP A 181 -12.23 -4.47 -10.59
CA ASP A 181 -11.09 -5.04 -11.34
C ASP A 181 -11.18 -4.86 -12.88
N CYS A 182 -11.41 -3.62 -13.32
CA CYS A 182 -11.48 -3.26 -14.74
C CYS A 182 -10.16 -2.63 -15.23
N ILE A 183 -9.63 -3.14 -16.36
CA ILE A 183 -8.36 -2.75 -16.96
C ILE A 183 -8.60 -2.15 -18.36
N LYS A 184 -7.93 -1.05 -18.69
CA LYS A 184 -7.96 -0.31 -19.97
C LYS A 184 -9.37 -0.12 -20.56
N SER A 185 -10.32 0.35 -19.76
CA SER A 185 -11.74 0.35 -20.12
C SER A 185 -12.39 1.74 -20.03
N TYR A 186 -13.44 1.96 -20.83
CA TYR A 186 -14.09 3.28 -20.98
C TYR A 186 -15.62 3.18 -20.93
N LYS A 187 -16.27 4.05 -20.14
CA LYS A 187 -17.74 4.02 -19.90
C LYS A 187 -18.26 2.61 -19.56
N LEU A 188 -17.68 2.01 -18.51
CA LEU A 188 -18.22 0.79 -17.93
C LEU A 188 -19.07 1.10 -16.69
N TYR A 189 -20.15 0.32 -16.56
CA TYR A 189 -21.12 0.45 -15.47
C TYR A 189 -21.38 -0.92 -14.85
N PHE A 190 -21.33 -1.00 -13.51
CA PHE A 190 -21.68 -2.20 -12.74
C PHE A 190 -20.98 -3.50 -13.19
N SER A 191 -19.73 -3.41 -13.63
CA SER A 191 -18.98 -4.49 -14.28
C SER A 191 -17.82 -5.00 -13.43
N GLN A 192 -17.42 -6.26 -13.61
CA GLN A 192 -16.39 -6.93 -12.81
C GLN A 192 -15.38 -7.73 -13.66
N ASP A 193 -14.10 -7.72 -13.27
CA ASP A 193 -12.98 -8.54 -13.80
C ASP A 193 -12.77 -8.37 -15.32
N CYS A 194 -12.94 -7.15 -15.85
CA CYS A 194 -12.97 -6.88 -17.29
C CYS A 194 -11.66 -6.24 -17.83
N GLN A 195 -11.34 -6.48 -19.10
CA GLN A 195 -10.17 -5.88 -19.74
C GLN A 195 -10.50 -5.34 -21.14
N GLU A 196 -10.02 -4.14 -21.49
CA GLU A 196 -10.15 -3.54 -22.83
C GLU A 196 -11.62 -3.44 -23.32
N CYS A 197 -12.56 -3.20 -22.40
CA CYS A 197 -14.00 -3.14 -22.71
C CYS A 197 -14.52 -1.70 -22.77
N THR A 198 -15.49 -1.43 -23.65
CA THR A 198 -16.02 -0.07 -23.86
C THR A 198 -17.55 -0.01 -23.94
N GLU A 199 -18.13 1.09 -23.47
CA GLU A 199 -19.55 1.46 -23.61
C GLU A 199 -20.51 0.29 -23.29
N SER A 200 -20.37 -0.27 -22.08
CA SER A 200 -20.99 -1.54 -21.70
C SER A 200 -21.45 -1.58 -20.24
N TYR A 201 -22.39 -2.48 -19.93
CA TYR A 201 -23.06 -2.58 -18.63
C TYR A 201 -23.08 -4.02 -18.15
N PHE A 202 -22.93 -4.23 -16.84
CA PHE A 202 -23.11 -5.55 -16.21
C PHE A 202 -22.27 -6.65 -16.90
N LEU A 203 -20.96 -6.44 -17.03
CA LEU A 203 -20.03 -7.45 -17.55
C LEU A 203 -19.37 -8.24 -16.41
N TYR A 204 -19.05 -9.52 -16.63
CA TYR A 204 -18.24 -10.33 -15.72
C TYR A 204 -17.19 -11.17 -16.47
N ASP A 205 -15.91 -11.03 -16.13
CA ASP A 205 -14.77 -11.67 -16.82
C ASP A 205 -14.89 -11.54 -18.35
N CYS A 206 -15.05 -10.31 -18.87
CA CYS A 206 -15.10 -10.03 -20.32
C CYS A 206 -13.79 -9.39 -20.80
N ARG A 207 -13.37 -9.66 -22.05
CA ARG A 207 -12.18 -9.00 -22.63
C ARG A 207 -12.40 -8.54 -24.07
N ASN A 208 -11.93 -7.33 -24.38
CA ASN A 208 -12.06 -6.70 -25.69
C ASN A 208 -13.51 -6.76 -26.20
N CYS A 209 -14.44 -6.28 -25.38
CA CYS A 209 -15.87 -6.28 -25.68
C CYS A 209 -16.41 -4.85 -25.70
N ASN A 210 -17.19 -4.50 -26.72
CA ASN A 210 -17.84 -3.20 -26.82
C ASN A 210 -19.35 -3.35 -26.99
N ASN A 211 -20.16 -2.38 -26.55
CA ASN A 211 -21.61 -2.44 -26.70
C ASN A 211 -22.21 -3.78 -26.20
N CYS A 212 -21.92 -4.16 -24.96
CA CYS A 212 -22.39 -5.40 -24.36
C CYS A 212 -23.16 -5.14 -23.05
N PHE A 213 -24.19 -5.97 -22.79
CA PHE A 213 -25.04 -5.87 -21.60
C PHE A 213 -25.24 -7.23 -20.94
N GLY A 214 -25.03 -7.33 -19.63
CA GLY A 214 -25.34 -8.54 -18.85
C GLY A 214 -24.52 -9.78 -19.23
N CYS A 215 -23.34 -9.59 -19.82
CA CYS A 215 -22.56 -10.65 -20.46
C CYS A 215 -21.47 -11.23 -19.53
N VAL A 216 -21.13 -12.50 -19.75
CA VAL A 216 -20.20 -13.27 -18.90
C VAL A 216 -19.20 -14.02 -19.78
N GLY A 217 -17.91 -13.89 -19.51
CA GLY A 217 -16.87 -14.71 -20.14
C GLY A 217 -16.54 -14.36 -21.61
N LEU A 218 -17.15 -13.32 -22.19
CA LEU A 218 -17.01 -13.01 -23.62
C LEU A 218 -15.62 -12.47 -23.99
N ARG A 219 -15.20 -12.75 -25.24
CA ARG A 219 -13.90 -12.34 -25.81
C ARG A 219 -14.12 -11.81 -27.22
N ASN A 220 -13.64 -10.60 -27.54
CA ASN A 220 -13.68 -10.02 -28.89
C ASN A 220 -15.11 -9.97 -29.48
N LYS A 221 -16.07 -9.43 -28.71
CA LYS A 221 -17.51 -9.40 -29.08
C LYS A 221 -18.12 -7.99 -29.01
N SER A 222 -19.11 -7.78 -29.86
CA SER A 222 -19.89 -6.56 -29.98
C SER A 222 -21.38 -6.86 -29.97
N TYR A 223 -22.22 -5.94 -29.50
CA TYR A 223 -23.68 -6.01 -29.59
C TYR A 223 -24.24 -7.32 -28.99
N CYS A 224 -23.83 -7.64 -27.77
CA CYS A 224 -24.28 -8.84 -27.06
C CYS A 224 -25.18 -8.47 -25.87
N TYR A 225 -26.30 -9.17 -25.72
CA TYR A 225 -27.25 -9.00 -24.63
C TYR A 225 -27.44 -10.35 -23.92
N PHE A 226 -27.12 -10.42 -22.61
CA PHE A 226 -27.14 -11.66 -21.81
C PHE A 226 -26.48 -12.86 -22.52
N ASN A 227 -25.24 -12.66 -22.96
CA ASN A 227 -24.41 -13.66 -23.64
C ASN A 227 -24.92 -14.16 -25.00
N GLN A 228 -25.92 -13.50 -25.59
CA GLN A 228 -26.42 -13.76 -26.94
C GLN A 228 -25.96 -12.66 -27.91
N GLN A 229 -25.56 -13.06 -29.12
CA GLN A 229 -25.21 -12.13 -30.20
C GLN A 229 -26.49 -11.52 -30.79
N CYS A 230 -26.60 -10.21 -30.78
CA CYS A 230 -27.70 -9.47 -31.41
C CYS A 230 -27.20 -8.71 -32.64
N SER A 231 -28.13 -8.25 -33.49
CA SER A 231 -27.84 -7.11 -34.38
C SER A 231 -27.75 -5.81 -33.58
N LYS A 232 -27.11 -4.78 -34.15
CA LYS A 232 -26.97 -3.46 -33.52
C LYS A 232 -28.33 -2.87 -33.09
N LYS A 233 -29.34 -2.91 -33.98
CA LYS A 233 -30.67 -2.35 -33.73
C LYS A 233 -31.43 -3.10 -32.62
N GLU A 234 -31.28 -4.42 -32.55
CA GLU A 234 -31.85 -5.23 -31.47
C GLU A 234 -31.18 -4.90 -30.13
N TYR A 235 -29.85 -4.83 -30.10
CA TYR A 235 -29.09 -4.45 -28.92
C TYR A 235 -29.49 -3.06 -28.40
N GLU A 236 -29.56 -2.05 -29.27
CA GLU A 236 -29.95 -0.68 -28.91
C GLU A 236 -31.36 -0.63 -28.30
N ASN A 237 -32.32 -1.38 -28.87
CA ASN A 237 -33.67 -1.50 -28.33
C ASN A 237 -33.71 -2.21 -26.95
N MET A 238 -32.99 -3.32 -26.81
CA MET A 238 -32.91 -4.08 -25.54
C MET A 238 -32.24 -3.25 -24.44
N LEU A 239 -31.14 -2.57 -24.76
CA LEU A 239 -30.43 -1.64 -23.87
C LEU A 239 -31.35 -0.50 -23.41
N GLY A 240 -32.05 0.16 -24.36
CA GLY A 240 -33.00 1.22 -24.04
C GLY A 240 -34.18 0.77 -23.15
N GLY A 241 -34.55 -0.51 -23.21
CA GLY A 241 -35.47 -1.13 -22.25
C GLY A 241 -34.82 -1.36 -20.87
N ALA A 242 -33.64 -1.98 -20.85
CA ALA A 242 -32.95 -2.40 -19.62
C ALA A 242 -32.49 -1.21 -18.74
N LEU A 243 -32.11 -0.09 -19.36
CA LEU A 243 -31.69 1.12 -18.65
C LEU A 243 -32.85 1.83 -17.92
N LYS A 244 -34.11 1.60 -18.31
CA LYS A 244 -35.28 2.13 -17.59
C LYS A 244 -35.48 1.51 -16.20
N SER A 245 -34.84 0.37 -15.90
CA SER A 245 -34.95 -0.32 -14.61
C SER A 245 -33.63 -1.00 -14.21
N LEU A 246 -32.61 -0.19 -13.91
CA LEU A 246 -31.28 -0.65 -13.48
C LEU A 246 -31.33 -1.65 -12.31
N THR A 247 -32.24 -1.44 -11.33
CA THR A 247 -32.42 -2.36 -10.19
C THR A 247 -32.86 -3.76 -10.61
N THR A 248 -33.74 -3.86 -11.61
CA THR A 248 -34.20 -5.14 -12.16
C THR A 248 -33.08 -5.79 -12.95
N SER A 249 -32.45 -5.03 -13.85
CA SER A 249 -31.30 -5.47 -14.66
C SER A 249 -30.15 -6.01 -13.82
N LYS A 250 -29.83 -5.35 -12.69
CA LYS A 250 -28.81 -5.82 -11.74
C LYS A 250 -29.15 -7.20 -11.15
N LYS A 251 -30.37 -7.38 -10.65
CA LYS A 251 -30.83 -8.68 -10.10
C LYS A 251 -30.81 -9.79 -11.15
N SER A 252 -31.23 -9.48 -12.38
CA SER A 252 -31.18 -10.40 -13.51
C SER A 252 -29.74 -10.80 -13.85
N PHE A 253 -28.80 -9.85 -13.87
CA PHE A 253 -27.38 -10.11 -14.09
C PHE A 253 -26.76 -10.96 -12.97
N GLU A 254 -27.00 -10.61 -11.70
CA GLU A 254 -26.52 -11.37 -10.53
C GLU A 254 -26.99 -12.84 -10.60
N SER A 255 -28.27 -13.05 -10.94
CA SER A 255 -28.85 -14.39 -11.13
C SER A 255 -28.31 -15.12 -12.37
N PHE A 256 -27.92 -14.37 -13.41
CA PHE A 256 -27.40 -14.91 -14.65
C PHE A 256 -25.94 -15.35 -14.52
N ARG A 257 -25.06 -14.54 -13.91
CA ARG A 257 -23.64 -14.87 -13.74
C ARG A 257 -23.40 -16.11 -12.87
N LEU A 258 -24.32 -16.46 -11.99
CA LEU A 258 -24.25 -17.69 -11.17
C LEU A 258 -24.44 -18.98 -11.98
N LYS A 259 -24.92 -18.90 -13.23
CA LYS A 259 -25.09 -20.06 -14.13
C LYS A 259 -23.81 -20.46 -14.85
N TYR A 260 -22.74 -19.68 -14.70
CA TYR A 260 -21.47 -19.86 -15.39
C TYR A 260 -20.35 -20.14 -14.38
N PRO A 261 -19.32 -20.96 -14.74
CA PRO A 261 -18.18 -21.21 -13.86
C PRO A 261 -17.42 -19.92 -13.52
N HIS A 262 -17.06 -19.75 -12.24
CA HIS A 262 -16.18 -18.67 -11.79
C HIS A 262 -14.77 -19.21 -11.57
N ARG A 263 -13.73 -18.37 -11.74
CA ARG A 263 -12.35 -18.79 -11.49
C ARG A 263 -12.12 -18.94 -9.99
N PHE A 264 -11.50 -20.06 -9.59
CA PHE A 264 -11.06 -20.27 -8.21
C PHE A 264 -9.95 -19.30 -7.77
N SER A 265 -9.03 -18.96 -8.69
CA SER A 265 -7.91 -18.05 -8.39
C SER A 265 -7.48 -17.27 -9.63
N SER A 266 -6.99 -16.04 -9.39
CA SER A 266 -6.36 -15.17 -10.38
C SER A 266 -4.85 -15.37 -10.30
N ILE A 267 -4.34 -16.41 -10.97
CA ILE A 267 -2.91 -16.72 -11.06
C ILE A 267 -2.50 -16.83 -12.53
N LYS A 268 -1.39 -16.18 -12.91
CA LYS A 268 -0.87 -16.20 -14.29
C LYS A 268 0.66 -16.24 -14.29
N ASN A 269 1.26 -17.00 -15.20
CA ASN A 269 2.72 -17.06 -15.41
C ASN A 269 3.53 -17.29 -14.11
N SER A 270 3.01 -18.11 -13.18
CA SER A 270 3.56 -18.22 -11.83
C SER A 270 3.67 -19.67 -11.36
N THR A 271 4.71 -19.99 -10.57
CA THR A 271 5.03 -21.37 -10.13
C THR A 271 5.34 -21.44 -8.64
N ASN A 272 5.01 -22.58 -8.00
CA ASN A 272 5.15 -22.79 -6.54
C ASN A 272 4.48 -21.67 -5.72
N ILE A 273 3.14 -21.57 -5.83
CA ILE A 273 2.34 -20.46 -5.32
C ILE A 273 1.29 -20.94 -4.31
N LYS A 274 1.17 -20.21 -3.19
CA LYS A 274 0.06 -20.31 -2.24
C LYS A 274 -0.47 -18.92 -1.91
N GLY A 275 -1.53 -18.50 -2.60
CA GLY A 275 -2.10 -17.15 -2.51
C GLY A 275 -3.14 -16.88 -3.60
N ASN A 276 -3.54 -15.61 -3.78
CA ASN A 276 -4.44 -15.17 -4.86
C ASN A 276 -4.06 -13.77 -5.38
N PHE A 277 -4.46 -13.46 -6.63
CA PHE A 277 -4.01 -12.30 -7.40
C PHE A 277 -2.48 -12.27 -7.55
N ILE A 278 -1.93 -13.29 -8.23
CA ILE A 278 -0.49 -13.52 -8.35
C ILE A 278 -0.08 -13.66 -9.82
N PHE A 279 0.82 -12.78 -10.27
CA PHE A 279 1.19 -12.64 -11.66
C PHE A 279 2.72 -12.63 -11.82
N ASN A 280 3.23 -13.34 -12.83
CA ASN A 280 4.66 -13.38 -13.20
C ASN A 280 5.64 -13.70 -12.04
N SER A 281 5.24 -14.52 -11.06
CA SER A 281 5.96 -14.68 -9.78
C SER A 281 6.35 -16.13 -9.49
N ARG A 282 7.38 -16.37 -8.66
CA ARG A 282 7.77 -17.73 -8.22
C ARG A 282 8.02 -17.84 -6.71
N ASN A 283 7.79 -19.02 -6.16
CA ASN A 283 8.06 -19.37 -4.77
C ASN A 283 7.35 -18.45 -3.74
N ILE A 284 6.04 -18.27 -3.91
CA ILE A 284 5.24 -17.34 -3.09
C ILE A 284 4.41 -18.10 -2.05
N LYS A 285 4.59 -17.79 -0.75
CA LYS A 285 3.94 -18.51 0.36
C LYS A 285 3.07 -17.59 1.25
N ASN A 286 1.77 -17.88 1.33
CA ASN A 286 0.78 -17.17 2.16
C ASN A 286 0.63 -15.67 1.82
N SER A 287 0.69 -15.30 0.55
CA SER A 287 0.72 -13.89 0.10
C SER A 287 -0.45 -13.54 -0.82
N PHE A 288 -0.80 -12.25 -0.90
CA PHE A 288 -1.92 -11.75 -1.72
C PHE A 288 -1.55 -10.47 -2.47
N MET A 289 -2.06 -10.34 -3.71
CA MET A 289 -1.79 -9.20 -4.62
C MET A 289 -0.29 -9.02 -4.91
N ILE A 290 0.30 -9.97 -5.65
CA ILE A 290 1.73 -10.07 -5.90
C ILE A 290 2.01 -10.03 -7.41
N TYR A 291 2.88 -9.12 -7.83
CA TYR A 291 3.25 -8.91 -9.24
C TYR A 291 4.77 -8.94 -9.37
N ASP A 292 5.28 -9.74 -10.29
CA ASP A 292 6.70 -9.78 -10.68
C ASP A 292 7.68 -10.01 -9.49
N CYS A 293 7.33 -10.95 -8.59
CA CYS A 293 8.07 -11.22 -7.34
C CYS A 293 8.66 -12.65 -7.26
N GLU A 294 9.69 -12.80 -6.43
CA GLU A 294 10.38 -14.08 -6.16
C GLU A 294 10.61 -14.29 -4.65
N ASP A 295 10.51 -15.55 -4.18
CA ASP A 295 10.91 -15.99 -2.83
C ASP A 295 10.28 -15.19 -1.66
N CYS A 296 9.05 -14.71 -1.81
CA CYS A 296 8.35 -13.89 -0.81
C CYS A 296 7.32 -14.68 0.02
N LYS A 297 7.32 -14.47 1.34
CA LYS A 297 6.45 -15.13 2.33
C LYS A 297 5.65 -14.09 3.12
N ASN A 298 4.42 -14.46 3.53
CA ASN A 298 3.40 -13.67 4.25
C ASN A 298 3.33 -12.16 3.89
N CYS A 299 3.45 -11.86 2.59
CA CYS A 299 3.40 -10.50 2.06
C CYS A 299 2.02 -10.12 1.52
N TYR A 300 1.67 -8.85 1.67
CA TYR A 300 0.42 -8.29 1.18
C TYR A 300 0.74 -7.04 0.34
N LYS A 301 0.45 -7.10 -0.97
CA LYS A 301 0.64 -6.03 -1.98
C LYS A 301 2.09 -5.61 -2.25
N LEU A 302 2.69 -6.14 -3.33
CA LEU A 302 4.07 -5.83 -3.81
C LEU A 302 4.19 -5.92 -5.34
N VAL A 303 5.03 -5.07 -5.95
CA VAL A 303 5.13 -4.88 -7.42
C VAL A 303 6.54 -5.08 -8.01
N ALA A 304 7.58 -5.38 -7.21
CA ALA A 304 8.83 -6.02 -7.67
C ALA A 304 9.71 -6.47 -6.47
N GLY A 305 9.28 -7.52 -5.76
CA GLY A 305 9.89 -8.03 -4.52
C GLY A 305 10.74 -9.32 -4.70
N LYS A 306 11.98 -9.44 -4.19
CA LYS A 306 12.77 -10.70 -4.29
C LYS A 306 13.28 -11.40 -3.02
N SER A 307 12.84 -11.01 -1.81
CA SER A 307 12.86 -11.85 -0.58
C SER A 307 12.48 -10.97 0.61
N CYS A 308 11.23 -10.53 0.71
CA CYS A 308 10.76 -9.73 1.84
C CYS A 308 9.86 -10.59 2.71
N HIS A 309 10.05 -10.59 4.03
CA HIS A 309 9.28 -11.42 4.97
C HIS A 309 8.33 -10.58 5.84
N ASP A 310 7.38 -9.94 5.15
CA ASP A 310 6.07 -9.48 5.66
C ASP A 310 5.84 -7.93 5.76
N VAL A 311 6.01 -7.16 4.67
CA VAL A 311 5.83 -5.68 4.66
C VAL A 311 4.57 -5.19 3.92
N SER A 312 3.51 -4.89 4.67
CA SER A 312 2.16 -4.62 4.14
C SER A 312 1.96 -3.20 3.56
N ASP A 313 2.42 -3.00 2.31
CA ASP A 313 2.05 -1.94 1.34
C ASP A 313 2.61 -0.51 1.59
N TRP A 314 3.10 0.28 0.61
CA TRP A 314 3.35 0.05 -0.83
C TRP A 314 4.82 -0.23 -1.12
N GLY A 315 5.12 -1.08 -2.12
CA GLY A 315 6.48 -1.41 -2.53
C GLY A 315 6.69 -1.64 -4.03
N ASP A 316 7.56 -0.81 -4.62
CA ASP A 316 8.12 -0.91 -5.97
C ASP A 316 9.40 -0.03 -6.02
N PRO A 317 10.61 -0.54 -6.33
CA PRO A 317 11.04 -1.94 -6.28
C PRO A 317 11.47 -2.31 -4.84
N GLY A 318 11.82 -3.58 -4.59
CA GLY A 318 12.42 -3.95 -3.30
C GLY A 318 13.02 -5.36 -3.21
N GLU A 319 14.13 -5.54 -2.51
CA GLU A 319 14.63 -6.87 -2.12
C GLU A 319 15.17 -6.83 -0.66
N LEU A 320 14.98 -7.93 0.11
CA LEU A 320 15.47 -8.10 1.50
C LEU A 320 14.92 -7.13 2.58
N CYS A 321 13.65 -6.71 2.52
CA CYS A 321 13.03 -5.87 3.57
C CYS A 321 12.24 -6.66 4.65
N TYR A 322 12.42 -6.35 5.94
CA TYR A 322 11.86 -7.11 7.10
C TYR A 322 11.97 -6.35 8.46
N GLU A 323 10.96 -5.84 9.16
CA GLU A 323 9.51 -5.76 8.94
C GLU A 323 8.96 -4.32 9.23
N SER A 324 8.71 -3.52 8.19
CA SER A 324 7.37 -2.88 7.92
C SER A 324 6.86 -1.69 8.78
N ILE A 325 5.91 -0.85 8.32
CA ILE A 325 5.03 -0.80 7.11
C ILE A 325 5.40 0.34 6.12
N THR A 326 5.11 0.15 4.81
CA THR A 326 5.37 1.09 3.69
C THR A 326 6.85 1.38 3.36
N VAL A 327 7.40 0.78 2.29
CA VAL A 327 8.71 1.14 1.71
C VAL A 327 8.78 0.89 0.20
N GLY A 328 9.27 1.88 -0.58
CA GLY A 328 9.60 1.69 -2.00
C GLY A 328 10.18 2.93 -2.68
N LYS A 329 10.75 2.68 -3.88
CA LYS A 329 11.84 3.42 -4.54
C LYS A 329 13.06 3.55 -3.61
N ASN A 330 14.26 3.05 -3.90
CA ASN A 330 14.67 2.07 -4.91
C ASN A 330 15.18 0.82 -4.17
N ALA A 331 14.34 0.30 -3.26
CA ALA A 331 14.79 -0.33 -2.02
C ALA A 331 15.73 -1.55 -2.16
N TYR A 332 16.85 -1.52 -1.43
CA TYR A 332 17.70 -2.67 -1.02
C TYR A 332 18.68 -2.16 0.07
N GLN A 333 18.70 -2.60 1.34
CA GLN A 333 17.97 -3.67 2.04
C GLN A 333 17.45 -3.11 3.40
N CYS A 334 16.14 -3.15 3.70
CA CYS A 334 15.57 -2.33 4.80
C CYS A 334 14.89 -3.14 5.92
N LEU A 335 15.39 -3.02 7.15
CA LEU A 335 14.92 -3.77 8.32
C LEU A 335 14.22 -2.86 9.35
N PHE A 336 13.12 -3.35 9.94
CA PHE A 336 12.23 -2.69 10.93
C PHE A 336 11.87 -1.19 10.65
N SER A 337 10.95 -0.90 9.71
CA SER A 337 10.83 0.47 9.12
C SER A 337 9.41 0.93 8.76
N ASN A 338 9.01 2.13 9.19
CA ASN A 338 7.65 2.66 8.96
C ASN A 338 7.63 4.21 8.84
N ASN A 339 7.71 4.91 7.70
CA ASN A 339 7.46 4.59 6.29
C ASN A 339 8.59 5.24 5.45
N CYS A 340 8.97 4.70 4.27
CA CYS A 340 10.08 5.27 3.48
C CYS A 340 9.87 5.30 1.95
N TRP A 341 9.83 6.49 1.34
CA TRP A 341 9.79 6.77 -0.12
C TRP A 341 10.36 8.19 -0.36
N PRO A 342 11.08 8.53 -1.46
CA PRO A 342 11.62 7.68 -2.52
C PRO A 342 13.17 7.76 -2.63
N GLY A 343 13.86 6.63 -2.37
CA GLY A 343 15.26 6.39 -2.75
C GLY A 343 16.01 5.29 -1.96
N CYS A 344 15.30 4.47 -1.19
CA CYS A 344 15.76 3.72 -0.01
C CYS A 344 16.88 2.69 -0.22
N SER A 345 17.62 2.44 0.87
CA SER A 345 18.75 1.51 1.00
C SER A 345 18.92 1.06 2.47
N ASP A 346 19.93 0.23 2.77
CA ASP A 346 20.47 -0.25 4.06
C ASP A 346 20.05 0.49 5.37
N ILE A 347 18.78 0.35 5.77
CA ILE A 347 18.17 0.94 6.98
C ILE A 347 17.94 -0.16 8.02
N GLN A 348 18.26 0.12 9.29
CA GLN A 348 18.11 -0.83 10.41
C GLN A 348 16.95 -0.51 11.40
N TYR A 349 16.50 0.74 11.48
CA TYR A 349 15.31 1.18 12.25
C TYR A 349 14.75 2.47 11.63
N CYS A 350 13.43 2.63 11.46
CA CYS A 350 12.88 3.91 10.98
C CYS A 350 11.43 4.21 11.43
N ASN A 351 11.16 5.48 11.76
CA ASN A 351 9.81 6.05 11.76
C ASN A 351 9.71 7.36 10.92
N THR A 352 9.41 7.22 9.62
CA THR A 352 9.20 8.26 8.57
C THR A 352 10.46 8.86 7.92
N CYS A 353 10.65 8.70 6.59
CA CYS A 353 11.77 9.27 5.82
C CYS A 353 11.53 9.44 4.29
N SER A 354 12.20 10.44 3.69
CA SER A 354 12.20 10.79 2.25
C SER A 354 13.35 11.81 1.93
N VAL A 355 14.65 11.52 1.80
CA VAL A 355 15.41 10.43 1.13
C VAL A 355 16.77 10.21 1.89
N SER A 356 17.49 9.10 1.67
CA SER A 356 18.42 8.49 2.66
C SER A 356 19.81 8.02 2.15
N ASN A 357 20.76 7.79 3.09
CA ASN A 357 21.78 6.70 3.10
C ASN A 357 22.51 6.64 4.49
N ASN A 358 22.84 5.42 4.98
CA ASN A 358 23.59 5.10 6.23
C ASN A 358 23.03 5.67 7.56
N LEU A 359 22.00 5.02 8.14
CA LEU A 359 21.30 5.50 9.36
C LEU A 359 20.83 4.38 10.32
N PHE A 360 21.01 4.59 11.64
CA PHE A 360 20.56 3.70 12.72
C PHE A 360 19.70 4.46 13.75
N ALA A 361 18.47 3.98 13.99
CA ALA A 361 17.48 4.50 14.96
C ALA A 361 16.93 5.93 14.70
N CYS A 362 16.42 6.19 13.50
CA CYS A 362 15.99 7.53 13.06
C CYS A 362 14.49 7.83 13.15
N ILE A 363 14.20 9.11 13.42
CA ILE A 363 12.88 9.73 13.25
C ILE A 363 13.08 11.14 12.64
N GLY A 364 12.66 11.34 11.38
CA GLY A 364 12.44 12.66 10.78
C GLY A 364 13.60 13.40 10.09
N LEU A 365 14.81 12.82 9.96
CA LEU A 365 15.92 13.50 9.29
C LEU A 365 15.75 13.63 7.76
N ARG A 366 16.22 14.75 7.20
CA ARG A 366 16.36 15.02 5.75
C ARG A 366 17.85 15.21 5.42
N ASN A 367 18.35 14.53 4.38
CA ASN A 367 19.69 14.70 3.81
C ASN A 367 20.89 14.63 4.81
N LYS A 368 20.83 13.73 5.81
CA LYS A 368 21.94 13.47 6.75
C LYS A 368 22.35 11.99 6.73
N SER A 369 23.60 11.73 7.12
CA SER A 369 24.21 10.38 7.26
C SER A 369 25.04 10.32 8.53
N TYR A 370 25.32 9.11 9.03
CA TYR A 370 26.12 8.88 10.26
C TYR A 370 25.48 9.53 11.49
N CYS A 371 24.20 9.20 11.75
CA CYS A 371 23.44 9.76 12.87
C CYS A 371 23.05 8.70 13.91
N ILE A 372 23.08 9.08 15.18
CA ILE A 372 22.56 8.34 16.33
C ILE A 372 21.67 9.31 17.13
N LEU A 373 20.43 8.92 17.45
CA LEU A 373 19.44 9.77 18.14
C LEU A 373 19.27 11.18 17.52
N ASN A 374 19.21 11.25 16.18
CA ASN A 374 19.20 12.45 15.35
C ASN A 374 20.45 13.37 15.42
N LYS A 375 21.41 13.09 16.30
CA LYS A 375 22.72 13.78 16.31
C LYS A 375 23.59 13.23 15.19
N GLN A 376 24.23 14.12 14.43
CA GLN A 376 25.15 13.77 13.35
C GLN A 376 26.60 13.70 13.87
N TYR A 377 27.34 12.69 13.40
CA TYR A 377 28.72 12.41 13.77
C TYR A 377 29.61 12.40 12.52
N THR A 378 30.92 12.45 12.71
CA THR A 378 31.86 12.02 11.66
C THR A 378 31.72 10.52 11.39
N LYS A 379 32.22 10.06 10.24
CA LYS A 379 32.16 8.64 9.88
C LYS A 379 32.89 7.78 10.90
N GLU A 380 34.07 8.23 11.31
CA GLU A 380 34.99 7.54 12.20
C GLU A 380 34.40 7.42 13.63
N GLU A 381 33.76 8.49 14.12
CA GLU A 381 33.03 8.46 15.40
C GLU A 381 31.83 7.51 15.35
N TYR A 382 31.07 7.51 14.25
CA TYR A 382 29.92 6.62 14.07
C TYR A 382 30.35 5.15 14.02
N GLU A 383 31.38 4.82 13.25
CA GLU A 383 31.93 3.47 13.13
C GLU A 383 32.54 2.97 14.45
N ALA A 384 33.08 3.86 15.29
CA ALA A 384 33.58 3.52 16.63
C ALA A 384 32.46 3.40 17.69
N LEU A 385 31.36 4.16 17.57
CA LEU A 385 30.28 4.18 18.55
C LEU A 385 29.23 3.09 18.31
N LEU A 386 28.90 2.80 17.05
CA LEU A 386 27.85 1.83 16.70
C LEU A 386 28.06 0.43 17.36
N PRO A 387 29.26 -0.20 17.33
CA PRO A 387 29.49 -1.52 17.94
C PRO A 387 29.44 -1.53 19.48
N ARG A 388 29.22 -0.38 20.12
CA ARG A 388 29.00 -0.27 21.58
C ARG A 388 27.51 -0.21 21.94
N ILE A 389 26.64 -0.08 20.94
CA ILE A 389 25.19 0.05 21.07
C ILE A 389 24.48 -1.26 20.65
N ILE A 390 25.06 -2.01 19.70
CA ILE A 390 24.48 -3.23 19.09
C ILE A 390 25.19 -4.52 19.51
#